data_AF-A0AA94EY26-F1
#
_entry.id   AF-A0AA94EY26-F1
#
_cell.length_a   1.000
_cell.length_b   1.000
_cell.length_c   1.000
_cell.angle_alpha   90.00
_cell.angle_beta   90.00
_cell.angle_gamma   90.00
#
_symmetry.space_group_name_H-M   'P 1'
#
loop_
_entity.id
_entity.type
_entity.pdbx_description
1 polymer ?
#
loop_
_entity_poly.entity_id
_entity_poly.type
_entity_poly.pdbx_seq_one_letter_code
_entity_poly.pdbx_strand_id
1 'polypeptide(L)'
;MNQAQNLEADPPVNNFWDHVRFGGGLGLSIGNNFTNISVSPTMYYNFDDKTSVGLGLNSSYVKNSGNFTSFVYGVSGSLLYSPVEYLQLSTDIEQLRVNLDYNTISGRRFDDFWNTALFLGGGYRMNNVTAGLRYNLLFKNTNNLYTSAWMPFVRIVF
;
A
#
# COMPACT_ATOMS: atom_id res chain seq x y z
N MET A 1 2.45 46.54 -44.72
CA MET A 1 1.20 46.01 -44.16
C MET A 1 1.53 44.73 -43.43
N ASN A 2 1.37 44.74 -42.11
CA ASN A 2 1.78 43.68 -41.20
C ASN A 2 0.84 42.47 -41.33
N GLN A 3 1.39 41.28 -41.57
CA GLN A 3 0.70 40.03 -41.24
C GLN A 3 1.11 39.68 -39.82
N ALA A 4 0.19 39.85 -38.88
CA ALA A 4 0.33 39.35 -37.53
C ALA A 4 0.42 37.82 -37.59
N GLN A 5 1.57 37.27 -37.24
CA GLN A 5 1.71 35.85 -36.93
C GLN A 5 0.86 35.59 -35.69
N ASN A 6 -0.27 34.90 -35.88
CA ASN A 6 -1.00 34.25 -34.79
C ASN A 6 -0.05 33.24 -34.14
N LEU A 7 0.52 33.63 -33.00
CA LEU A 7 1.09 32.71 -32.03
C LEU A 7 -0.08 32.09 -31.28
N GLU A 8 -0.73 31.09 -31.90
CA GLU A 8 -1.51 30.13 -31.13
C GLU A 8 -0.50 29.40 -30.24
N ALA A 9 -0.45 29.77 -28.95
CA ALA A 9 0.31 29.03 -27.97
C ALA A 9 -0.29 27.62 -27.90
N ASP A 10 0.51 26.62 -28.25
CA ASP A 10 0.15 25.22 -28.06
C ASP A 10 -0.34 25.04 -26.61
N PRO A 11 -1.52 24.44 -26.39
CA PRO A 11 -1.99 24.21 -25.03
C PRO A 11 -0.91 23.40 -24.29
N PRO A 12 -0.57 23.75 -23.04
CA PRO A 12 0.51 23.09 -22.32
C PRO A 12 0.25 21.59 -22.31
N VAL A 13 1.12 20.83 -22.98
CA VAL A 13 1.02 19.37 -23.05
C VAL A 13 1.06 18.85 -21.61
N ASN A 14 -0.05 18.25 -21.18
CA ASN A 14 -0.21 17.80 -19.80
C ASN A 14 0.54 16.47 -19.58
N ASN A 15 1.86 16.55 -19.43
CA ASN A 15 2.80 15.43 -19.25
C ASN A 15 2.69 14.71 -17.88
N PHE A 16 1.73 15.09 -17.03
CA PHE A 16 1.62 14.51 -15.69
C PHE A 16 1.29 13.02 -15.74
N TRP A 17 0.31 12.63 -16.55
CA TRP A 17 -0.19 11.25 -16.61
C TRP A 17 0.83 10.27 -17.22
N ASP A 18 1.77 10.75 -18.03
CA ASP A 18 2.84 9.93 -18.60
C ASP A 18 3.81 9.41 -17.52
N HIS A 19 3.86 10.10 -16.38
CA HIS A 19 4.67 9.72 -15.23
C HIS A 19 3.87 8.96 -14.18
N VAL A 20 2.57 8.74 -14.39
CA VAL A 20 1.70 8.05 -13.43
C VAL A 20 1.52 6.59 -13.81
N ARG A 21 1.74 5.72 -12.84
CA ARG A 21 1.49 4.28 -12.96
C ARG A 21 0.53 3.83 -11.87
N PHE A 22 -0.34 2.89 -12.21
CA PHE A 22 -1.25 2.29 -11.25
C PHE A 22 -0.76 0.90 -10.88
N GLY A 23 -1.04 0.49 -9.66
CA GLY A 23 -0.64 -0.81 -9.16
C GLY A 23 -1.47 -1.18 -7.95
N GLY A 24 -1.01 -2.21 -7.28
CA GLY A 24 -1.55 -2.60 -6.00
C GLY A 24 -1.13 -3.99 -5.57
N GLY A 25 -1.66 -4.38 -4.42
CA GLY A 25 -1.51 -5.72 -3.87
C GLY A 25 -2.86 -6.39 -3.68
N LEU A 26 -2.86 -7.71 -3.83
CA LEU A 26 -3.89 -8.59 -3.31
C LEU A 26 -3.22 -9.50 -2.28
N GLY A 27 -3.82 -9.65 -1.11
CA GLY A 27 -3.34 -10.55 -0.07
C GLY A 27 -4.43 -11.53 0.33
N LEU A 28 -4.08 -12.81 0.39
CA LEU A 28 -4.95 -13.88 0.86
C LEU A 28 -4.17 -14.71 1.89
N SER A 29 -4.75 -14.89 3.07
CA SER A 29 -4.21 -15.77 4.10
C SER A 29 -5.32 -16.65 4.64
N ILE A 30 -5.17 -17.97 4.52
CA ILE A 30 -6.13 -18.96 4.99
C ILE A 30 -5.42 -19.82 6.04
N GLY A 31 -6.04 -19.95 7.22
CA GLY A 31 -5.58 -20.84 8.29
C GLY A 31 -6.76 -21.62 8.87
N ASN A 32 -6.47 -22.57 9.76
CA ASN A 32 -7.45 -23.54 10.26
C ASN A 32 -8.73 -22.89 10.85
N ASN A 33 -8.66 -21.65 11.32
CA ASN A 33 -9.80 -20.92 11.89
C ASN A 33 -9.96 -19.48 11.38
N PHE A 34 -9.17 -19.04 10.38
CA PHE A 34 -9.30 -17.67 9.88
C PHE A 34 -9.05 -17.54 8.38
N THR A 35 -9.71 -16.58 7.77
CA THR A 35 -9.49 -16.14 6.39
C THR A 35 -9.28 -14.63 6.40
N ASN A 36 -8.18 -14.17 5.83
CA ASN A 36 -7.91 -12.76 5.56
C ASN A 36 -7.85 -12.54 4.05
N ILE A 37 -8.63 -11.58 3.57
CA ILE A 37 -8.57 -11.07 2.20
C ILE A 37 -8.24 -9.60 2.28
N SER A 38 -7.29 -9.14 1.47
CA SER A 38 -6.86 -7.75 1.41
C SER A 38 -6.64 -7.28 -0.01
N VAL A 39 -6.92 -6.00 -0.24
CA VAL A 39 -6.66 -5.31 -1.49
C VAL A 39 -6.07 -3.94 -1.18
N SER A 40 -5.05 -3.57 -1.94
CA SER A 40 -4.31 -2.34 -1.73
C SER A 40 -4.03 -1.65 -3.05
N PRO A 41 -5.00 -0.94 -3.67
CA PRO A 41 -4.73 -0.19 -4.89
C PRO A 41 -3.77 0.96 -4.60
N THR A 42 -2.86 1.24 -5.52
CA THR A 42 -1.81 2.25 -5.36
C THR A 42 -1.58 3.00 -6.67
N MET A 43 -1.33 4.28 -6.57
CA MET A 43 -0.86 5.12 -7.66
C MET A 43 0.59 5.49 -7.37
N TYR A 44 1.45 5.43 -8.38
CA TYR A 44 2.85 5.83 -8.32
C TYR A 44 3.10 6.96 -9.31
N TYR A 45 3.84 7.97 -8.88
CA TYR A 45 4.41 9.00 -9.75
C TYR A 45 5.91 8.75 -9.89
N ASN A 46 6.35 8.53 -11.13
CA ASN A 46 7.73 8.29 -11.50
C ASN A 46 8.42 9.64 -11.73
N PHE A 47 9.39 9.98 -10.88
CA PHE A 47 10.26 11.14 -11.15
C PHE A 47 11.29 10.82 -12.22
N ASP A 48 11.78 9.59 -12.22
CA ASP A 48 12.74 9.03 -13.16
C ASP A 48 12.59 7.49 -13.21
N ASP A 49 13.48 6.81 -13.96
CA ASP A 49 13.48 5.35 -14.12
C ASP A 49 13.76 4.56 -12.83
N LYS A 50 14.29 5.23 -11.80
CA LYS A 50 14.75 4.65 -10.54
C LYS A 50 13.88 5.09 -9.37
N THR A 51 13.37 6.32 -9.36
CA THR A 51 12.74 6.94 -8.20
C THR A 51 11.25 7.17 -8.44
N SER A 52 10.43 6.73 -7.48
CA SER A 52 8.98 6.95 -7.55
C SER A 52 8.39 7.20 -6.17
N VAL A 53 7.36 8.01 -6.10
CA VAL A 53 6.52 8.15 -4.90
C VAL A 53 5.17 7.51 -5.16
N GLY A 54 4.59 6.88 -4.15
CA GLY A 54 3.30 6.21 -4.24
C GLY A 54 2.33 6.69 -3.17
N LEU A 55 1.04 6.66 -3.52
CA LEU A 55 -0.06 6.82 -2.59
C LEU A 55 -1.07 5.70 -2.82
N GLY A 56 -1.50 5.06 -1.75
CA GLY A 56 -2.36 3.89 -1.84
C GLY A 56 -3.45 3.86 -0.79
N LEU A 57 -4.48 3.09 -1.08
CA LEU A 57 -5.50 2.70 -0.11
C LEU A 57 -5.21 1.26 0.31
N ASN A 58 -5.54 0.94 1.56
CA ASN A 58 -5.46 -0.40 2.09
C ASN A 58 -6.83 -0.81 2.59
N SER A 59 -7.29 -2.00 2.25
CA SER A 59 -8.44 -2.61 2.89
C SER A 59 -8.21 -4.10 3.11
N SER A 60 -8.65 -4.60 4.26
CA SER A 60 -8.50 -5.99 4.66
C SER A 60 -9.72 -6.42 5.46
N TYR A 61 -10.20 -7.61 5.14
CA TYR A 61 -11.31 -8.26 5.80
C TYR A 61 -10.83 -9.58 6.38
N VAL A 62 -10.93 -9.70 7.71
CA VAL A 62 -10.55 -10.90 8.45
C VAL A 62 -11.80 -11.53 9.04
N LYS A 63 -12.02 -12.80 8.70
CA LYS A 63 -13.11 -13.63 9.25
C LYS A 63 -12.51 -14.78 10.04
N ASN A 64 -12.95 -14.96 11.28
CA ASN A 64 -12.60 -16.12 12.10
C ASN A 64 -13.86 -16.93 12.42
N SER A 65 -13.78 -18.27 12.33
CA SER A 65 -14.90 -19.22 12.37
C SER A 65 -15.70 -19.24 13.69
N GLY A 66 -15.34 -18.45 14.71
CA GLY A 66 -15.90 -18.52 16.07
C GLY A 66 -16.54 -17.25 16.65
N ASN A 67 -16.91 -16.23 15.84
CA ASN A 67 -17.63 -14.97 16.22
C ASN A 67 -16.86 -13.65 16.08
N PHE A 68 -15.79 -13.59 15.27
CA PHE A 68 -14.98 -12.39 15.12
C PHE A 68 -14.82 -11.99 13.65
N THR A 69 -15.26 -10.78 13.34
CA THR A 69 -15.09 -10.14 12.03
C THR A 69 -14.36 -8.83 12.23
N SER A 70 -13.26 -8.63 11.52
CA SER A 70 -12.51 -7.37 11.54
C SER A 70 -12.42 -6.79 10.16
N PHE A 71 -12.70 -5.51 10.06
CA PHE A 71 -12.48 -4.73 8.85
C PHE A 71 -11.41 -3.68 9.15
N VAL A 72 -10.35 -3.72 8.36
CA VAL A 72 -9.22 -2.79 8.44
C VAL A 72 -9.22 -1.99 7.16
N TYR A 73 -9.11 -0.68 7.27
CA TYR A 73 -8.92 0.18 6.11
C TYR A 73 -7.97 1.32 6.43
N GLY A 74 -7.35 1.90 5.42
CA GLY A 74 -6.46 3.02 5.63
C GLY A 74 -5.79 3.53 4.38
N VAL A 75 -4.81 4.38 4.61
CA VAL A 75 -4.03 5.02 3.55
C VAL A 75 -2.56 4.65 3.71
N SER A 76 -1.84 4.72 2.61
CA SER A 76 -0.40 4.49 2.59
C SER A 76 0.31 5.49 1.69
N GLY A 77 1.55 5.79 2.05
CA GLY A 77 2.49 6.50 1.21
C GLY A 77 3.75 5.64 1.04
N SER A 78 4.34 5.68 -0.15
CA SER A 78 5.52 4.89 -0.49
C SER A 78 6.57 5.76 -1.16
N LEU A 79 7.84 5.53 -0.85
CA LEU A 79 8.97 6.01 -1.63
C LEU A 79 9.71 4.79 -2.15
N LEU A 80 9.90 4.71 -3.47
CA LEU A 80 10.54 3.61 -4.16
C LEU A 80 11.85 4.08 -4.81
N TYR A 81 12.89 3.27 -4.66
CA TYR A 81 14.18 3.48 -5.31
C TYR A 81 14.69 2.19 -5.92
N SER A 82 14.85 2.15 -7.24
CA SER A 82 15.27 0.99 -8.02
C SER A 82 16.63 1.29 -8.68
N PRO A 83 17.76 1.07 -7.98
CA PRO A 83 19.08 1.42 -8.53
C PRO A 83 19.42 0.65 -9.81
N VAL A 84 18.88 -0.57 -9.94
CA VAL A 84 18.99 -1.47 -11.09
C VAL A 84 17.64 -2.14 -11.35
N GLU A 85 17.43 -2.68 -12.54
CA GLU A 85 16.12 -3.14 -13.01
C GLU A 85 15.48 -4.26 -12.17
N TYR A 86 16.29 -5.05 -11.48
CA TYR A 86 15.86 -6.21 -10.71
C TYR A 86 15.81 -5.96 -9.19
N LEU A 87 16.27 -4.80 -8.71
CA LEU A 87 16.32 -4.49 -7.27
C LEU A 87 15.49 -3.25 -6.99
N GLN A 88 14.60 -3.33 -6.01
CA GLN A 88 13.80 -2.21 -5.53
C GLN A 88 13.90 -2.10 -4.02
N LEU A 89 14.23 -0.89 -3.55
CA LEU A 89 14.14 -0.50 -2.15
C LEU A 89 12.86 0.30 -1.95
N SER A 90 12.25 0.17 -0.78
CA SER A 90 11.07 0.94 -0.41
C SER A 90 11.14 1.51 1.00
N THR A 91 10.53 2.67 1.17
CA THR A 91 10.12 3.20 2.47
C THR A 91 8.62 3.41 2.40
N ASP A 92 7.85 2.75 3.26
CA ASP A 92 6.39 2.77 3.20
C ASP A 92 5.84 3.25 4.55
N ILE A 93 4.94 4.22 4.55
CA ILE A 93 4.16 4.63 5.72
C ILE A 93 2.71 4.20 5.55
N GLU A 94 2.13 3.59 6.57
CA GLU A 94 0.74 3.12 6.56
C GLU A 94 0.02 3.70 7.77
N GLN A 95 -1.17 4.27 7.55
CA GLN A 95 -2.09 4.72 8.59
C GLN A 95 -3.37 3.91 8.45
N LEU A 96 -3.60 2.98 9.37
CA LEU A 96 -4.73 2.06 9.35
C LEU A 96 -5.72 2.39 10.47
N ARG A 97 -7.00 2.38 10.14
CA ARG A 97 -8.12 2.33 11.07
C ARG A 97 -8.55 0.88 11.18
N VAL A 98 -8.58 0.37 12.40
CA VAL A 98 -9.01 -1.00 12.69
C VAL A 98 -10.34 -0.92 13.39
N ASN A 99 -11.35 -1.56 12.80
CA ASN A 99 -12.66 -1.74 13.41
C ASN A 99 -12.79 -3.21 13.83
N LEU A 100 -12.73 -3.44 15.14
CA LEU A 100 -12.88 -4.77 15.74
C LEU A 100 -14.33 -4.93 16.20
N ASP A 101 -15.06 -5.90 15.63
CA ASP A 101 -16.40 -6.29 16.12
C ASP A 101 -16.28 -7.62 16.90
N TYR A 102 -16.40 -7.54 18.22
CA TYR A 102 -16.42 -8.70 19.12
C TYR A 102 -17.83 -9.01 19.61
N ASN A 103 -18.35 -10.20 19.30
CA ASN A 103 -19.52 -10.75 19.99
C ASN A 103 -19.06 -11.49 21.27
N THR A 104 -19.23 -10.87 22.44
CA THR A 104 -19.07 -11.53 23.74
C THR A 104 -20.44 -11.93 24.30
N ILE A 105 -20.50 -12.95 25.17
CA ILE A 105 -21.71 -13.44 25.87
C ILE A 105 -22.44 -12.31 26.65
N SER A 106 -21.78 -11.17 26.89
CA SER A 106 -22.29 -10.01 27.65
C SER A 106 -22.54 -8.75 26.81
N GLY A 107 -22.52 -8.82 25.47
CA GLY A 107 -22.82 -7.69 24.56
C GLY A 107 -21.68 -7.36 23.56
N ARG A 108 -22.02 -6.58 22.51
CA ARG A 108 -21.06 -6.09 21.49
C ARG A 108 -20.14 -5.04 22.08
N ARG A 109 -18.82 -5.19 21.94
CA ARG A 109 -17.83 -4.13 22.20
C ARG A 109 -17.16 -3.74 20.89
N PHE A 110 -17.16 -2.44 20.62
CA PHE A 110 -16.41 -1.81 19.55
C PHE A 110 -15.10 -1.29 20.13
N ASP A 111 -13.97 -1.75 19.60
CA ASP A 111 -12.68 -1.15 19.88
C ASP A 111 -12.08 -0.67 18.55
N ASP A 112 -12.06 0.65 18.38
CA ASP A 112 -11.61 1.27 17.16
C ASP A 112 -10.35 2.09 17.43
N PHE A 113 -9.21 1.66 16.89
CA PHE A 113 -7.94 2.34 17.09
C PHE A 113 -7.26 2.66 15.76
N TRP A 114 -6.41 3.68 15.82
CA TRP A 114 -5.54 4.06 14.73
C TRP A 114 -4.17 3.45 14.94
N ASN A 115 -3.59 2.90 13.88
CA ASN A 115 -2.27 2.34 13.90
C ASN A 115 -1.42 2.91 12.77
N THR A 116 -0.30 3.53 13.14
CA THR A 116 0.71 4.00 12.21
C THR A 116 1.85 2.98 12.15
N ALA A 117 2.26 2.62 10.94
CA ALA A 117 3.42 1.78 10.70
C ALA A 117 4.36 2.45 9.69
N LEU A 118 5.66 2.27 9.90
CA LEU A 118 6.71 2.72 8.99
C LEU A 118 7.55 1.52 8.63
N PHE A 119 7.71 1.26 7.34
CA PHE A 119 8.40 0.11 6.81
C PHE A 119 9.61 0.53 6.00
N LEU A 120 10.69 -0.23 6.13
CA LEU A 120 11.79 -0.26 5.17
C LEU A 120 11.79 -1.61 4.48
N GLY A 121 11.84 -1.61 3.16
CA GLY A 121 11.73 -2.83 2.36
C GLY A 121 12.77 -2.95 1.26
N GLY A 122 12.98 -4.18 0.85
CA GLY A 122 13.77 -4.55 -0.31
C GLY A 122 13.10 -5.70 -1.05
N GLY A 123 13.09 -5.65 -2.37
CA GLY A 123 12.46 -6.67 -3.21
C GLY A 123 13.13 -6.84 -4.55
N TYR A 124 12.90 -8.01 -5.13
CA TYR A 124 13.32 -8.36 -6.47
C TYR A 124 12.22 -8.01 -7.47
N ARG A 125 12.55 -7.21 -8.49
CA ARG A 125 11.62 -6.73 -9.52
C ARG A 125 11.70 -7.61 -10.77
N MET A 126 10.56 -8.16 -11.14
CA MET A 126 10.31 -8.99 -12.32
C MET A 126 9.27 -8.28 -13.18
N ASN A 127 9.75 -7.35 -14.01
CA ASN A 127 8.91 -6.50 -14.86
C ASN A 127 7.88 -5.71 -14.01
N ASN A 128 6.62 -6.12 -14.08
CA ASN A 128 5.46 -5.49 -13.45
C ASN A 128 5.21 -6.02 -12.02
N VAL A 129 5.96 -7.04 -11.58
CA VAL A 129 5.79 -7.66 -10.26
C VAL A 129 7.06 -7.48 -9.44
N THR A 130 6.94 -7.09 -8.18
CA THR A 130 8.05 -7.03 -7.22
C THR A 130 7.69 -7.87 -6.01
N ALA A 131 8.57 -8.79 -5.62
CA ALA A 131 8.41 -9.60 -4.43
C ALA A 131 9.58 -9.36 -3.48
N GLY A 132 9.29 -9.26 -2.18
CA GLY A 132 10.33 -8.90 -1.22
C GLY A 132 9.91 -9.01 0.23
N LEU A 133 10.73 -8.41 1.08
CA LEU A 133 10.53 -8.32 2.52
C LEU A 133 10.61 -6.85 2.96
N ARG A 134 9.77 -6.51 3.92
CA ARG A 134 9.79 -5.21 4.60
C ARG A 134 9.82 -5.38 6.10
N TYR A 135 10.47 -4.45 6.78
CA TYR A 135 10.65 -4.43 8.23
C TYR A 135 9.95 -3.21 8.83
N ASN A 136 9.10 -3.44 9.83
CA ASN A 136 8.38 -2.38 10.53
C ASN A 136 9.28 -1.71 11.59
N LEU A 137 9.69 -0.46 11.33
CA LEU A 137 10.49 0.35 12.24
C LEU A 137 9.74 0.79 13.49
N LEU A 138 8.41 0.93 13.41
CA LEU A 138 7.55 1.33 14.53
C LEU A 138 6.96 0.12 15.27
N PHE A 139 7.51 -1.08 15.05
CA PHE A 139 7.02 -2.30 15.65
C PHE A 139 7.03 -2.21 17.18
N LYS A 140 5.85 -2.39 17.79
CA LYS A 140 5.69 -2.55 19.24
C LYS A 140 5.01 -3.89 19.50
N ASN A 141 5.67 -4.75 20.27
CA ASN A 141 5.19 -6.10 20.61
C ASN A 141 3.87 -6.12 21.42
N THR A 142 3.38 -4.96 21.84
CA THR A 142 2.15 -4.78 22.63
C THR A 142 0.90 -4.53 21.79
N ASN A 143 1.04 -4.23 20.49
CA ASN A 143 -0.10 -3.97 19.60
C ASN A 143 -0.35 -5.22 18.75
N ASN A 144 -1.44 -5.95 19.04
CA ASN A 144 -1.82 -7.24 18.43
C ASN A 144 -2.10 -7.21 16.89
N LEU A 145 -1.71 -6.17 16.15
CA LEU A 145 -1.96 -6.05 14.71
C LEU A 145 -0.90 -6.72 13.83
N TYR A 146 0.37 -6.63 14.22
CA TYR A 146 1.46 -7.25 13.47
C TYR A 146 2.05 -8.38 14.29
N THR A 147 2.02 -9.60 13.75
CA THR A 147 2.56 -10.81 14.40
C THR A 147 4.08 -10.90 14.30
N SER A 148 4.69 -10.10 13.42
CA SER A 148 6.12 -10.04 13.16
C SER A 148 6.51 -8.64 12.70
N ALA A 149 7.73 -8.21 13.03
CA ALA A 149 8.33 -7.00 12.46
C ALA A 149 8.68 -7.18 10.97
N TRP A 150 8.98 -8.41 10.55
CA TRP A 150 9.24 -8.77 9.15
C TRP A 150 7.96 -9.19 8.44
N MET A 151 7.70 -8.59 7.29
CA MET A 151 6.53 -8.87 6.47
C MET A 151 6.95 -9.13 5.02
N PRO A 152 6.58 -10.28 4.43
CA PRO A 152 6.69 -10.46 2.99
C PRO A 152 5.69 -9.54 2.28
N PHE A 153 6.04 -9.07 1.08
CA PHE A 153 5.13 -8.31 0.24
C PHE A 153 5.26 -8.69 -1.23
N VAL A 154 4.17 -8.48 -1.95
CA VAL A 154 4.13 -8.53 -3.42
C VAL A 154 3.46 -7.24 -3.90
N ARG A 155 4.12 -6.55 -4.84
CA ARG A 155 3.64 -5.32 -5.46
C ARG A 155 3.50 -5.56 -6.96
N ILE A 156 2.32 -5.28 -7.49
CA ILE A 156 2.05 -5.35 -8.93
C ILE A 156 1.88 -3.91 -9.43
N VAL A 157 2.54 -3.54 -10.51
CA VAL A 157 2.45 -2.21 -11.14
C VAL A 157 2.17 -2.41 -12.62
N PHE A 158 1.09 -1.81 -13.10
CA PHE A 158 0.64 -1.83 -14.48
C PHE A 158 1.30 -0.71 -15.30
#